data_AF-A0A5H2YCE6-F1
#
_entry.id   AF-A0A5H2YCE6-F1
#
_cell.length_a   1.000
_cell.length_b   1.000
_cell.length_c   1.000
_cell.angle_alpha   90.00
_cell.angle_beta   90.00
_cell.angle_gamma   90.00
#
_symmetry.space_group_name_H-M   'P 1'
#
loop_
_entity.id
_entity.type
_entity.pdbx_description
1 polymer ?
#
loop_
_entity_poly.entity_id
_entity_poly.type
_entity_poly.pdbx_seq_one_letter_code
_entity_poly.pdbx_strand_id
1 'polypeptide(L)'
;MWRTDMWSKIKEATTALFGHGHVEFLEMGKAIVGVANADQGFKDPRLIQLFDVLQEGLPQGGVLSIHHRQPQVIFIAGTDRRLVSQIELQRGFREAA
;
A
#
# COMPACT_ATOMS: atom_id res chain seq x y z
N MET A 1 -19.12 11.53 4.32
CA MET A 1 -17.96 11.57 5.25
C MET A 1 -17.36 10.17 5.44
N TRP A 2 -16.86 9.52 4.36
CA TRP A 2 -16.39 8.12 4.37
C TRP A 2 -14.91 7.96 3.96
N ARG A 3 -14.25 9.06 3.56
CA ARG A 3 -12.93 9.04 2.93
C ARG A 3 -11.77 8.97 3.93
N THR A 4 -11.99 9.47 5.15
CA THR A 4 -10.95 9.59 6.18
C THR A 4 -10.80 8.32 7.02
N ASP A 5 -11.84 7.48 7.10
CA ASP A 5 -11.85 6.31 8.01
C ASP A 5 -11.10 5.11 7.43
N MET A 6 -11.32 4.79 6.16
CA MET A 6 -10.74 3.62 5.49
C MET A 6 -9.21 3.66 5.40
N TRP A 7 -8.64 4.78 4.92
CA TRP A 7 -7.18 4.93 4.86
C TRP A 7 -6.55 4.99 6.24
N SER A 8 -7.27 5.47 7.26
CA SER A 8 -6.77 5.49 8.63
C SER A 8 -6.56 4.08 9.17
N LYS A 9 -7.48 3.14 8.92
CA LYS A 9 -7.30 1.74 9.32
C LYS A 9 -6.09 1.09 8.66
N ILE A 10 -5.90 1.29 7.36
CA ILE A 10 -4.72 0.77 6.64
C ILE A 10 -3.44 1.39 7.23
N LYS A 11 -3.42 2.70 7.48
CA LYS A 11 -2.27 3.40 8.06
C LYS A 11 -1.95 2.87 9.45
N GLU A 12 -2.94 2.75 10.33
CA GLU A 12 -2.78 2.28 11.70
C GLU A 12 -2.23 0.85 11.74
N ALA A 13 -2.86 -0.07 11.00
CA ALA A 13 -2.45 -1.47 10.98
C ALA A 13 -1.07 -1.67 10.35
N THR A 14 -0.79 -1.00 9.23
CA THR A 14 0.56 -1.05 8.62
C THR A 14 1.61 -0.46 9.56
N THR A 15 1.28 0.62 10.26
CA THR A 15 2.19 1.23 11.24
C THR A 15 2.42 0.32 12.45
N ALA A 16 1.40 -0.43 12.89
CA ALA A 16 1.56 -1.42 13.95
C ALA A 16 2.49 -2.58 13.53
N LEU A 17 2.46 -2.97 12.25
CA LEU A 17 3.30 -4.04 11.72
C LEU A 17 4.78 -3.66 11.58
N PHE A 18 5.06 -2.45 11.08
CA PHE A 18 6.42 -2.03 10.71
C PHE A 18 7.04 -1.01 11.67
N GLY A 19 6.22 -0.29 12.45
CA GLY A 19 6.63 0.80 13.33
C GLY A 19 6.54 2.18 12.66
N HIS A 20 6.25 3.21 13.45
CA HIS A 20 6.04 4.60 13.01
C HIS A 20 7.21 5.21 12.21
N GLY A 21 8.44 4.72 12.37
CA GLY A 21 9.62 5.21 11.66
C GLY A 21 9.99 4.42 10.38
N HIS A 22 9.23 3.38 10.06
CA HIS A 22 9.54 2.46 8.96
C HIS A 22 8.48 2.43 7.86
N VAL A 23 7.48 3.30 7.96
CA VAL A 23 6.40 3.40 6.96
C VAL A 23 6.11 4.84 6.62
N GLU A 24 6.03 5.13 5.33
CA GLU A 24 5.56 6.39 4.80
C GLU A 24 4.26 6.19 4.03
N PHE A 25 3.37 7.18 4.11
CA PHE A 25 2.10 7.16 3.40
C PHE A 25 1.90 8.42 2.56
N LEU A 26 1.32 8.23 1.38
CA LEU A 26 0.83 9.31 0.55
C LEU A 26 -0.60 9.04 0.11
N GLU A 27 -1.52 9.87 0.58
CA GLU A 27 -2.91 9.84 0.14
C GLU A 27 -3.09 10.62 -1.16
N MET A 28 -3.67 9.96 -2.16
CA MET A 28 -3.95 10.51 -3.49
C MET A 28 -5.44 10.44 -3.79
N GLY A 29 -6.26 10.98 -2.88
CA GLY A 29 -7.71 11.11 -3.03
C GLY A 29 -8.48 9.79 -2.94
N LYS A 30 -8.46 8.97 -4.01
CA LYS A 30 -9.11 7.63 -4.05
C LYS A 30 -8.12 6.47 -3.92
N ALA A 31 -6.87 6.78 -3.66
CA ALA A 31 -5.82 5.81 -3.41
C ALA A 31 -4.91 6.25 -2.26
N ILE A 32 -4.21 5.30 -1.66
CA ILE A 32 -3.11 5.51 -0.74
C ILE A 32 -1.91 4.70 -1.23
N VAL A 33 -0.74 5.33 -1.20
CA VAL A 33 0.54 4.67 -1.42
C VAL A 33 1.20 4.51 -0.07
N GLY A 34 1.60 3.30 0.28
CA GLY A 34 2.41 3.03 1.46
C GLY A 34 3.77 2.49 1.06
N VAL A 35 4.82 2.97 1.72
CA VAL A 35 6.20 2.49 1.56
C VAL A 35 6.66 1.97 2.92
N ALA A 36 6.86 0.66 3.03
CA ALA A 36 7.32 0.02 4.26
C ALA A 36 8.73 -0.56 4.08
N ASN A 37 9.60 -0.37 5.07
CA ASN A 37 10.91 -1.02 5.09
C ASN A 37 10.76 -2.48 5.55
N ALA A 38 11.12 -3.41 4.67
CA ALA A 38 11.16 -4.85 4.90
C ALA A 38 12.59 -5.35 4.63
N ASP A 39 13.44 -5.34 5.65
CA ASP A 39 14.87 -5.67 5.53
C ASP A 39 15.11 -7.08 4.94
N GLN A 40 14.16 -7.99 5.16
CA GLN A 40 14.20 -9.37 4.63
C GLN A 40 13.48 -9.52 3.27
N GLY A 41 13.03 -8.41 2.68
CA GLY A 41 12.27 -8.39 1.44
C GLY A 41 11.02 -9.26 1.53
N PHE A 42 10.66 -9.97 0.45
CA PHE A 42 9.53 -10.91 0.42
C PHE A 42 9.55 -12.02 1.48
N LYS A 43 10.69 -12.28 2.13
CA LYS A 43 10.79 -13.27 3.22
C LYS A 43 10.33 -12.71 4.56
N ASP A 44 10.09 -11.41 4.64
CA ASP A 44 9.63 -10.77 5.87
C ASP A 44 8.20 -11.24 6.21
N PRO A 45 7.99 -11.92 7.35
CA PRO A 45 6.68 -12.45 7.73
C PRO A 45 5.64 -11.35 7.93
N ARG A 46 6.06 -10.10 8.18
CA ARG A 46 5.17 -8.94 8.30
C ARG A 46 4.49 -8.61 6.97
N LEU A 47 5.06 -9.01 5.83
CA LEU A 47 4.43 -8.80 4.53
C LEU A 47 3.17 -9.63 4.37
N ILE A 48 3.14 -10.86 4.87
CA ILE A 48 1.92 -11.70 4.84
C ILE A 48 0.81 -11.01 5.62
N GLN A 49 1.11 -10.53 6.83
CA GLN A 49 0.16 -9.78 7.66
C GLN A 49 -0.26 -8.46 7.00
N LEU A 50 0.65 -7.80 6.28
CA LEU A 50 0.32 -6.61 5.51
C LEU A 50 -0.69 -6.90 4.39
N PHE A 51 -0.56 -8.02 3.67
CA PHE A 51 -1.54 -8.43 2.66
C PHE A 51 -2.93 -8.62 3.28
N ASP A 52 -3.02 -9.29 4.43
CA ASP A 52 -4.28 -9.52 5.13
C ASP A 52 -4.94 -8.19 5.54
N VAL A 53 -4.16 -7.30 6.16
CA VAL A 53 -4.61 -5.94 6.54
C VAL A 53 -5.12 -5.16 5.33
N LEU A 54 -4.39 -5.20 4.21
CA LEU A 54 -4.77 -4.46 3.01
C LEU A 54 -6.03 -5.06 2.36
N GLN A 55 -6.16 -6.38 2.35
CA GLN A 55 -7.32 -7.06 1.80
C GLN A 55 -8.58 -6.80 2.64
N GLU A 56 -8.48 -6.82 3.97
CA GLU A 56 -9.59 -6.51 4.88
C GLU A 56 -9.96 -5.02 4.88
N GLY A 57 -8.96 -4.15 4.75
CA GLY A 57 -9.15 -2.70 4.73
C GLY A 57 -9.69 -2.15 3.41
N LEU A 58 -9.62 -2.93 2.32
CA LEU A 58 -10.10 -2.51 1.01
C LEU A 58 -11.62 -2.66 0.87
N PRO A 59 -12.30 -1.69 0.26
CA PRO A 59 -13.73 -1.79 0.02
C PRO A 59 -13.98 -2.75 -1.15
N GLN A 60 -15.22 -3.21 -1.29
CA GLN A 60 -15.60 -4.09 -2.39
C GLN A 60 -15.29 -3.44 -3.75
N GLY A 61 -14.58 -4.15 -4.63
CA GLY A 61 -14.09 -3.62 -5.91
C GLY A 61 -12.82 -2.77 -5.80
N GLY A 62 -12.22 -2.68 -4.61
CA GLY A 62 -10.91 -2.07 -4.38
C GLY A 62 -9.80 -2.79 -5.15
N VAL A 63 -8.77 -2.04 -5.49
CA VAL A 63 -7.61 -2.49 -6.24
C VAL A 63 -6.39 -2.36 -5.35
N LEU A 64 -5.64 -3.45 -5.25
CA LEU A 64 -4.35 -3.51 -4.59
C LEU A 64 -3.26 -3.78 -5.62
N SER A 65 -2.16 -3.04 -5.52
CA SER A 65 -0.93 -3.33 -6.24
C SER A 65 0.24 -3.30 -5.29
N ILE A 66 1.13 -4.29 -5.37
CA ILE A 66 2.26 -4.45 -4.46
C ILE A 66 3.53 -4.66 -5.27
N HIS A 67 4.53 -3.85 -4.95
CA HIS A 67 5.82 -3.79 -5.60
C HIS A 67 6.90 -3.98 -4.56
N HIS A 68 7.88 -4.82 -4.88
CA HIS A 68 9.01 -5.06 -4.01
C HIS A 68 10.26 -4.41 -4.60
N ARG A 69 10.84 -3.47 -3.86
CA ARG A 69 12.08 -2.76 -4.19
C ARG A 69 13.01 -2.81 -3.00
N GLN A 70 13.76 -3.90 -2.85
CA GLN A 70 14.57 -4.17 -1.67
C GLN A 70 15.42 -2.95 -1.24
N PRO A 71 15.40 -2.54 0.04
CA PRO A 71 14.73 -3.18 1.19
C PRO A 71 13.25 -2.77 1.37
N GLN A 72 12.64 -2.06 0.44
CA GLN A 72 11.30 -1.51 0.56
C GLN A 72 10.23 -2.40 -0.08
N VAL A 73 9.05 -2.39 0.50
CA VAL A 73 7.82 -2.84 -0.14
C VAL A 73 6.90 -1.64 -0.28
N ILE A 74 6.35 -1.50 -1.48
CA ILE A 74 5.49 -0.40 -1.86
C ILE A 74 4.14 -1.00 -2.20
N PHE A 75 3.09 -0.54 -1.53
CA PHE A 75 1.73 -0.92 -1.85
C PHE A 75 0.92 0.28 -2.29
N ILE A 76 -0.02 0.04 -3.19
CA ILE A 76 -0.97 1.02 -3.70
C ILE A 76 -2.35 0.40 -3.52
N ALA A 77 -3.13 0.95 -2.59
CA ALA A 77 -4.51 0.57 -2.37
C ALA A 77 -5.41 1.68 -2.90
N GLY A 78 -6.43 1.37 -3.68
CA GLY A 78 -7.33 2.37 -4.23
C GLY A 78 -8.69 1.84 -4.65
N THR A 79 -9.65 2.73 -4.87
CA THR A 79 -11.01 2.38 -5.33
C THR A 79 -11.21 2.57 -6.83
N ASP A 80 -10.15 2.93 -7.55
CA ASP A 80 -10.18 3.17 -9.00
C ASP A 80 -8.93 2.57 -9.65
N ARG A 81 -9.12 1.54 -10.47
CA ARG A 81 -8.03 0.85 -11.18
C ARG A 81 -7.24 1.79 -12.08
N ARG A 82 -7.89 2.77 -12.72
CA ARG A 82 -7.20 3.72 -13.61
C ARG A 82 -6.27 4.62 -12.83
N LEU A 83 -6.70 5.08 -11.66
CA LEU A 83 -5.86 5.86 -10.76
C LEU A 83 -4.68 5.03 -10.24
N VAL A 84 -4.91 3.79 -9.80
CA VAL A 84 -3.82 2.90 -9.35
C VAL A 84 -2.79 2.71 -10.46
N SER A 85 -3.22 2.38 -11.68
CA SER A 85 -2.30 2.23 -12.81
C SER A 85 -1.59 3.51 -13.22
N GLN A 86 -2.22 4.68 -13.08
CA GLN A 86 -1.56 5.95 -13.29
C GLN A 86 -0.45 6.19 -12.25
N ILE A 87 -0.71 5.88 -10.98
CA ILE A 87 0.30 5.99 -9.90
C ILE A 87 1.47 5.05 -10.18
N GLU A 88 1.19 3.80 -10.59
CA GLU A 88 2.23 2.83 -10.96
C GLU A 88 3.15 3.36 -12.06
N LEU A 89 2.57 3.92 -13.13
CA LEU A 89 3.34 4.49 -14.25
C LEU A 89 4.12 5.74 -13.83
N GLN A 90 3.48 6.69 -13.15
CA GLN A 90 4.11 7.95 -12.72
C GLN A 90 5.29 7.72 -11.78
N ARG A 91 5.24 6.65 -10.98
CA ARG A 91 6.30 6.31 -10.01
C ARG A 91 7.31 5.31 -10.56
N GLY A 92 7.15 4.88 -11.81
CA GLY A 92 8.04 3.91 -12.45
C GLY A 92 7.99 2.51 -11.82
N PHE A 93 6.88 2.15 -11.16
CA PHE A 93 6.66 0.79 -10.63
C PHE A 93 6.21 -0.18 -11.72
N ARG A 94 5.71 0.37 -12.83
CA ARG A 94 5.39 -0.37 -14.04
C ARG A 94 6.18 0.21 -15.20
N GLU A 95 6.90 -0.64 -15.92
CA GLU A 95 7.49 -0.26 -17.21
C GLU A 95 6.36 -0.13 -18.23
N ALA A 96 6.41 0.93 -19.05
CA ALA A 96 5.51 1.06 -20.19
C ALA A 96 5.80 -0.11 -21.14
N ALA A 97 4.79 -0.96 -21.34
CA ALA A 97 4.84 -2.10 -22.26
C ALA A 97 4.85 -1.63 -23.71
#